data_AF-A0A0C1R1Z5-F1
#
_entry.id   AF-A0A0C1R1Z5-F1
#
_cell.length_a   1.000
_cell.length_b   1.000
_cell.length_c   1.000
_cell.angle_alpha   90.00
_cell.angle_beta   90.00
_cell.angle_gamma   90.00
#
_symmetry.space_group_name_H-M   'P 1'
#
loop_
_entity.id
_entity.type
_entity.pdbx_description
1 polymer ?
#
loop_
_entity_poly.entity_id
_entity_poly.type
_entity_poly.pdbx_seq_one_letter_code
_entity_poly.pdbx_strand_id
1 'polypeptide(L)'
;MKELSKEILDFLEKYAVRNSQEADDYTSPYSSPDADELFAAAKLLELEQTPIPVYSSWESGGYKPYSSKEGREWHDSLVKKINFLADKK
;
A
#
# COMPACT_ATOMS: atom_id res chain seq x y z
N MET A 1 1.41 -15.84 1.77
CA MET A 1 1.53 -14.37 1.93
C MET A 1 1.81 -13.65 0.61
N LYS A 2 2.46 -14.30 -0.36
CA LYS A 2 2.78 -13.75 -1.69
C LYS A 2 1.56 -13.28 -2.50
N GLU A 3 0.40 -13.93 -2.37
CA GLU A 3 -0.83 -13.49 -3.03
C GLU A 3 -1.32 -12.12 -2.56
N LEU A 4 -1.29 -11.87 -1.24
CA LEU A 4 -1.64 -10.56 -0.68
C LEU A 4 -0.61 -9.50 -1.07
N SER A 5 0.68 -9.85 -1.12
CA SER A 5 1.73 -8.96 -1.64
C SER A 5 1.40 -8.51 -3.06
N LYS A 6 1.07 -9.46 -3.95
CA LYS A 6 0.67 -9.16 -5.32
C LYS A 6 -0.58 -8.28 -5.38
N GLU A 7 -1.61 -8.60 -4.59
CA GLU A 7 -2.84 -7.80 -4.53
C GLU A 7 -2.57 -6.33 -4.15
N ILE A 8 -1.65 -6.10 -3.20
CA ILE A 8 -1.25 -4.75 -2.81
C ILE A 8 -0.50 -4.04 -3.95
N LEU A 9 0.41 -4.73 -4.63
CA LEU A 9 1.15 -4.15 -5.75
C LEU A 9 0.22 -3.80 -6.92
N ASP A 10 -0.74 -4.65 -7.25
CA ASP A 10 -1.77 -4.40 -8.27
C ASP A 10 -2.63 -3.18 -7.90
N PHE A 11 -3.00 -3.04 -6.61
CA PHE A 11 -3.70 -1.87 -6.11
C PHE A 11 -2.87 -0.58 -6.26
N LEU A 12 -1.59 -0.62 -5.85
CA LEU A 12 -0.69 0.53 -5.95
C LEU A 12 -0.45 0.94 -7.40
N GLU A 13 -0.33 -0.02 -8.32
CA GLU A 13 -0.21 0.26 -9.75
C GLU A 13 -1.45 0.98 -10.29
N LYS A 14 -2.64 0.57 -9.86
CA LYS A 14 -3.91 1.12 -10.35
C LYS A 14 -4.27 2.48 -9.73
N TYR A 15 -4.01 2.67 -8.44
CA TYR A 15 -4.56 3.81 -7.69
C TYR A 15 -3.51 4.73 -7.06
N ALA A 16 -2.29 4.27 -6.78
CA ALA A 16 -1.32 5.13 -6.09
C ALA A 16 -0.75 6.19 -7.04
N VAL A 17 -0.61 7.40 -6.51
CA VAL A 17 0.04 8.49 -7.23
C VAL A 17 1.55 8.32 -7.09
N ARG A 18 2.22 8.21 -8.24
CA ARG A 18 3.68 8.08 -8.29
C ARG A 18 4.35 9.44 -8.14
N ASN A 19 5.56 9.45 -7.59
CA ASN A 19 6.43 10.61 -7.71
C ASN A 19 6.78 10.84 -9.18
N SER A 20 6.87 12.11 -9.57
CA SER A 20 7.26 12.50 -10.93
C SER A 20 8.76 12.34 -11.20
N GLN A 21 9.56 12.23 -10.13
CA GLN A 21 10.97 11.89 -10.20
C GLN A 21 11.12 10.37 -10.12
N GLU A 22 12.08 9.83 -10.87
CA GLU A 22 12.44 8.42 -10.72
C GLU A 22 12.94 8.18 -9.29
N ALA A 23 12.46 7.10 -8.67
CA ALA A 23 12.86 6.73 -7.33
C ALA A 23 14.36 6.41 -7.28
N ASP A 24 15.05 6.98 -6.31
CA ASP A 24 16.44 6.70 -5.96
C ASP A 24 16.55 6.34 -4.47
N ASP A 25 17.77 6.21 -3.96
CA ASP A 25 18.02 5.85 -2.56
C ASP A 25 17.40 6.85 -1.54
N TYR A 26 17.01 8.04 -1.99
CA TYR A 26 16.46 9.12 -1.15
C TYR A 26 15.00 9.45 -1.46
N THR A 27 14.46 8.95 -2.59
CA THR A 27 13.14 9.33 -3.08
C THR A 27 12.24 8.12 -3.22
N SER A 28 11.09 8.20 -2.55
CA SER A 28 10.07 7.17 -2.65
C SER A 28 9.51 7.08 -4.09
N PRO A 29 9.09 5.89 -4.56
CA PRO A 29 8.35 5.76 -5.81
C PRO A 29 6.94 6.39 -5.79
N TYR A 30 6.39 6.69 -4.61
CA TYR A 30 5.04 7.20 -4.43
C TYR A 30 5.02 8.61 -3.83
N SER A 31 4.01 9.40 -4.18
CA SER A 31 3.89 10.78 -3.72
C SER A 31 3.32 10.91 -2.30
N SER A 32 3.13 9.81 -1.58
CA SER A 32 2.50 9.80 -0.26
C SER A 32 3.08 8.71 0.63
N PRO A 33 3.25 8.98 1.93
CA PRO A 33 3.69 7.97 2.90
C PRO A 33 2.71 6.79 3.00
N ASP A 34 1.41 7.00 2.79
CA ASP A 34 0.41 5.91 2.84
C ASP A 34 0.69 4.82 1.79
N ALA A 35 1.03 5.22 0.57
CA ALA A 35 1.38 4.29 -0.50
C ALA A 35 2.73 3.60 -0.23
N ASP A 36 3.67 4.28 0.43
CA ASP A 36 4.94 3.69 0.86
C ASP A 36 4.77 2.63 1.93
N GLU A 37 3.89 2.88 2.91
CA GLU A 37 3.57 1.91 3.95
C GLU A 37 2.97 0.63 3.35
N LEU A 38 2.04 0.77 2.40
CA LEU A 38 1.48 -0.37 1.67
C LEU A 38 2.55 -1.11 0.86
N PHE A 39 3.44 -0.38 0.20
CA PHE A 39 4.53 -0.97 -0.57
C PHE A 39 5.52 -1.74 0.33
N ALA A 40 5.91 -1.17 1.46
CA ALA A 40 6.77 -1.82 2.45
C ALA A 40 6.11 -3.09 3.00
N ALA A 41 4.80 -3.05 3.32
CA ALA A 41 4.05 -4.22 3.74
C ALA A 41 4.04 -5.31 2.65
N ALA A 42 3.83 -4.93 1.38
CA ALA A 42 3.89 -5.86 0.26
C ALA A 42 5.27 -6.53 0.14
N LYS A 43 6.36 -5.80 0.36
CA LYS A 43 7.73 -6.34 0.34
C LYS A 43 8.00 -7.32 1.47
N LEU A 44 7.52 -7.04 2.69
CA LEU A 44 7.62 -8.00 3.79
C LEU A 44 6.81 -9.28 3.49
N LEU A 45 5.60 -9.13 2.97
CA LEU A 45 4.73 -10.26 2.59
C LEU A 45 5.31 -11.10 1.43
N GLU A 46 6.00 -10.47 0.48
CA GLU A 46 6.73 -11.12 -0.62
C GLU A 46 7.84 -12.03 -0.09
N LEU A 47 8.57 -11.53 0.92
CA LEU A 47 9.62 -12.25 1.66
C LEU A 47 9.07 -13.22 2.71
N GLU A 48 7.74 -13.41 2.75
CA GLU A 48 7.05 -14.28 3.71
C GLU A 48 7.31 -13.91 5.18
N GLN A 49 7.53 -12.62 5.43
CA GLN A 49 7.67 -12.05 6.76
C GLN A 49 6.34 -11.43 7.23
N THR A 50 6.17 -11.35 8.54
CA THR A 50 5.01 -10.66 9.13
C THR A 50 5.10 -9.16 8.84
N PRO A 51 4.05 -8.55 8.25
CA PRO A 51 4.07 -7.13 7.95
C PRO A 51 4.05 -6.27 9.23
N ILE A 52 4.34 -4.99 9.06
CA ILE A 52 4.17 -3.96 10.10
C ILE A 52 2.77 -3.36 9.92
N PRO A 53 2.08 -2.94 11.00
CA PRO A 53 0.81 -2.23 10.87
C PRO A 53 0.98 -0.96 10.03
N VAL A 54 -0.02 -0.67 9.19
CA VAL A 54 -0.06 0.51 8.33
C VAL A 54 -1.18 1.45 8.80
N TYR A 55 -0.92 2.76 8.71
CA TYR A 55 -1.87 3.83 9.04
C TYR A 55 -2.44 4.52 7.78
N SER A 56 -2.12 3.94 6.63
CA SER A 56 -2.59 4.30 5.30
C SER A 56 -4.09 4.68 5.23
N SER A 57 -4.37 5.87 4.70
CA SER A 57 -5.72 6.40 4.49
C SER A 57 -5.99 6.77 3.02
N TRP A 58 -7.11 6.31 2.48
CA TRP A 58 -7.57 6.69 1.14
C TRP A 58 -7.67 8.21 0.97
N GLU A 59 -8.00 8.92 2.05
CA GLU A 59 -8.30 10.35 2.05
C GLU A 59 -7.04 11.24 2.05
N SER A 60 -5.83 10.67 2.13
CA SER A 60 -4.58 11.41 2.25
C SER A 60 -4.13 12.14 0.97
N GLY A 61 -4.79 11.87 -0.16
CA GLY A 61 -4.39 12.39 -1.47
C GLY A 61 -3.31 11.56 -2.18
N GLY A 62 -2.86 10.46 -1.56
CA GLY A 62 -1.94 9.49 -2.14
C GLY A 62 -2.54 8.59 -3.23
N TYR A 63 -3.86 8.61 -3.39
CA TYR A 63 -4.58 7.70 -4.30
C TYR A 63 -5.55 8.45 -5.22
N LYS A 64 -5.69 7.97 -6.46
CA LYS A 64 -6.56 8.58 -7.49
C LYS A 64 -7.27 7.54 -8.37
N PRO A 65 -8.49 7.85 -8.85
CA PRO A 65 -9.25 9.07 -8.58
C PRO A 65 -9.91 9.01 -7.19
N TYR A 66 -9.89 10.12 -6.45
CA TYR A 66 -10.39 10.19 -5.08
C TYR A 66 -11.87 9.77 -4.93
N SER A 67 -12.66 9.95 -5.99
CA SER A 67 -14.07 9.56 -6.06
C SER A 67 -14.30 8.06 -6.28
N SER A 68 -13.26 7.25 -6.45
CA SER A 68 -13.41 5.81 -6.67
C SER A 68 -13.87 5.10 -5.40
N LYS A 69 -15.14 4.68 -5.39
CA LYS A 69 -15.68 3.85 -4.31
C LYS A 69 -15.01 2.47 -4.26
N GLU A 70 -14.84 1.84 -5.43
CA GLU A 70 -14.14 0.56 -5.58
C GLU A 70 -12.70 0.65 -5.07
N GLY A 71 -11.97 1.72 -5.43
CA GLY A 71 -10.60 1.93 -4.96
C GLY A 71 -10.51 2.07 -3.45
N ARG A 72 -11.43 2.85 -2.84
CA ARG A 72 -11.52 2.98 -1.38
C ARG A 72 -11.84 1.66 -0.69
N GLU A 73 -12.83 0.92 -1.18
CA GLU A 73 -13.21 -0.37 -0.59
C GLU A 73 -12.07 -1.40 -0.68
N TRP A 74 -11.35 -1.41 -1.81
CA TRP A 74 -10.18 -2.26 -1.98
C TRP A 74 -9.05 -1.85 -1.03
N HIS A 75 -8.74 -0.55 -0.97
CA HIS A 75 -7.78 0.02 -0.02
C HIS A 75 -8.08 -0.40 1.42
N ASP A 76 -9.30 -0.17 1.90
CA ASP A 76 -9.70 -0.43 3.28
C ASP A 76 -9.64 -1.93 3.61
N SER A 77 -9.97 -2.79 2.62
CA SER A 77 -9.82 -4.23 2.72
C SER A 77 -8.35 -4.65 2.88
N LEU A 78 -7.44 -4.07 2.10
CA LEU A 78 -6.01 -4.34 2.18
C LEU A 78 -5.43 -3.92 3.53
N VAL A 79 -5.70 -2.68 3.97
CA VAL A 79 -5.24 -2.16 5.27
C VAL A 79 -5.70 -3.08 6.40
N LYS A 80 -6.97 -3.49 6.39
CA LYS A 80 -7.51 -4.41 7.40
C LYS A 80 -6.81 -5.76 7.39
N LYS A 81 -6.56 -6.35 6.21
CA LYS A 81 -5.84 -7.63 6.07
C LYS A 81 -4.41 -7.52 6.60
N ILE A 82 -3.70 -6.43 6.26
CA ILE A 82 -2.33 -6.18 6.70
C ILE A 82 -2.27 -6.07 8.22
N ASN A 83 -3.11 -5.21 8.81
CA ASN A 83 -3.09 -4.96 10.25
C ASN A 83 -3.51 -6.21 11.06
N PHE A 84 -4.47 -6.99 10.57
CA PHE A 84 -4.81 -8.28 11.18
C PHE A 84 -3.66 -9.29 11.19
N LEU A 85 -2.80 -9.29 10.16
CA LEU A 85 -1.60 -10.14 10.14
C LEU A 85 -0.50 -9.59 11.06
N ALA A 86 -0.35 -8.27 11.13
CA ALA A 86 0.65 -7.61 11.95
C ALA A 86 0.37 -7.78 13.46
N ASP A 87 -0.90 -7.77 13.87
CA ASP A 87 -1.33 -7.96 15.27
C ASP A 87 -1.15 -9.40 15.78
N LYS A 88 -0.91 -10.37 14.88
CA LYS A 88 -0.65 -11.78 15.25
C LYS A 88 0.82 -12.08 15.59
N LYS A 89 1.65 -11.03 15.76
CA LYS A 89 3.04 -11.16 16.22
C LYS A 89 3.14 -11.70 17.65
#